data_AF-A0A7C6TIH1-F1
#
_entry.id   AF-A0A7C6TIH1-F1
#
_cell.length_a   1.000
_cell.length_b   1.000
_cell.length_c   1.000
_cell.angle_alpha   90.00
_cell.angle_beta   90.00
_cell.angle_gamma   90.00
#
_symmetry.space_group_name_H-M   'P 1'
#
loop_
_entity.id
_entity.type
_entity.pdbx_description
1 polymer ?
#
loop_
_entity_poly.entity_id
_entity_poly.type
_entity_poly.pdbx_seq_one_letter_code
_entity_poly.pdbx_strand_id
1 'polypeptide(L)' 'MTMPVYLDYNATTPIAPEVAEAIRPCLGPLFGNPSSPHLYGIEARRAVET' A
#
# COMPACT_ATOMS: atom_id res chain seq x y z
N MET A 1 -11.59 29.47 8.21
CA MET A 1 -10.37 28.86 8.78
C MET A 1 -9.38 28.66 7.66
N THR A 2 -8.11 29.02 7.85
CA THR A 2 -7.05 28.79 6.85
C THR A 2 -6.55 27.35 6.94
N MET A 3 -6.35 26.70 5.80
CA MET A 3 -5.70 25.39 5.77
C MET A 3 -4.21 25.53 6.11
N PRO A 4 -3.64 24.63 6.93
CA PRO A 4 -2.22 24.64 7.22
C PRO A 4 -1.40 24.26 5.98
N VAL A 5 -0.18 24.80 5.87
CA VAL A 5 0.80 24.43 4.84
C VAL A 5 1.81 23.46 5.44
N TYR A 6 2.03 22.31 4.80
CA TYR A 6 3.00 21.30 5.24
C TYR A 6 4.35 21.54 4.55
N LEU A 7 5.38 21.91 5.34
CA LEU A 7 6.72 22.28 4.84
C LEU A 7 7.84 21.37 5.36
N ASP A 8 7.52 20.20 5.92
CA ASP A 8 8.49 19.28 6.53
C ASP A 8 8.72 18.01 5.68
N TYR A 9 8.90 18.20 4.37
CA TYR A 9 9.13 17.11 3.40
C TYR A 9 10.47 16.37 3.63
N ASN A 10 11.40 16.98 4.37
CA ASN A 10 12.67 16.34 4.74
C ASN A 10 12.50 15.28 5.83
N ALA A 11 11.49 15.41 6.70
CA ALA A 11 11.19 14.42 7.73
C ALA A 11 10.34 13.27 7.18
N THR A 12 9.23 13.58 6.50
CA THR A 12 8.36 12.61 5.85
C THR A 12 7.47 13.29 4.80
N THR A 13 6.75 12.50 4.01
CA THR A 13 5.90 13.00 2.94
C THR A 13 4.52 12.35 2.99
N PRO A 14 3.46 13.05 2.53
CA PRO A 14 2.17 12.41 2.30
C PRO A 14 2.31 11.28 1.28
N ILE A 15 1.55 10.21 1.48
CA ILE A 15 1.48 9.11 0.52
C ILE A 15 0.91 9.66 -0.80
N ALA A 16 1.61 9.42 -1.90
CA ALA A 16 1.11 9.77 -3.23
C ALA A 16 -0.20 8.99 -3.51
N PRO A 17 -1.26 9.62 -4.05
CA PRO A 17 -2.54 8.94 -4.27
C PRO A 17 -2.42 7.62 -5.04
N GLU A 18 -1.57 7.56 -6.06
CA GLU A 18 -1.29 6.36 -6.85
C GLU A 18 -0.69 5.22 -6.01
N VAL A 19 0.16 5.54 -5.03
CA VAL A 19 0.73 4.56 -4.09
C VAL A 19 -0.36 4.06 -3.14
N ALA A 20 -1.22 4.95 -2.65
CA ALA A 20 -2.34 4.57 -1.79
C ALA A 20 -3.33 3.64 -2.52
N GLU A 21 -3.62 3.91 -3.80
CA GLU A 21 -4.46 3.03 -4.62
C GLU A 21 -3.81 1.67 -4.88
N ALA A 22 -2.51 1.64 -5.20
CA ALA A 22 -1.78 0.40 -5.43
C ALA A 22 -1.72 -0.49 -4.16
N ILE A 23 -1.58 0.11 -2.98
CA ILE A 23 -1.48 -0.63 -1.71
C ILE A 23 -2.85 -1.05 -1.15
N ARG A 24 -3.93 -0.33 -1.48
CA ARG A 24 -5.28 -0.56 -0.92
C ARG A 24 -5.73 -2.04 -0.94
N PRO A 25 -5.54 -2.83 -2.02
CA PRO A 25 -5.92 -4.25 -2.04
C PRO A 25 -5.19 -5.09 -0.99
N CYS A 26 -3.93 -4.78 -0.69
CA CYS A 26 -3.10 -5.49 0.30
C CYS A 26 -3.57 -5.27 1.74
N LEU A 27 -4.36 -4.21 2.00
CA LEU A 27 -4.95 -3.93 3.30
C LEU A 27 -6.31 -4.62 3.52
N GLY A 28 -6.81 -5.36 2.53
CA GLY A 28 -8.10 -6.02 2.58
C GLY A 28 -8.10 -7.35 1.82
N PRO A 29 -8.57 -7.39 0.57
CA PRO A 29 -8.78 -8.64 -0.17
C PRO A 29 -7.50 -9.48 -0.39
N LEU A 30 -6.32 -8.86 -0.43
CA LEU A 30 -5.03 -9.53 -0.60
C LEU A 30 -4.25 -9.63 0.71
N PHE A 31 -4.90 -10.14 1.77
CA PHE A 31 -4.32 -10.26 3.12
C PHE A 31 -3.34 -11.44 3.29
N GLY A 32 -3.21 -12.31 2.29
CA GLY A 32 -2.43 -13.54 2.40
C GLY A 32 -0.93 -13.30 2.59
N ASN A 33 -0.24 -14.23 3.24
CA ASN A 33 1.23 -14.24 3.26
C ASN A 33 1.74 -14.73 1.89
N PRO A 34 2.54 -13.94 1.13
CA PRO A 34 3.07 -14.33 -0.17
C PRO A 34 3.89 -15.64 -0.17
N SER A 35 4.43 -16.04 0.98
CA SER A 35 5.18 -17.30 1.13
C SER A 35 4.29 -18.53 1.31
N SER A 36 2.99 -18.37 1.49
CA SER A 36 2.06 -19.49 1.67
C SER A 36 1.69 -20.15 0.34
N PRO A 37 1.65 -21.49 0.26
CA PRO A 37 1.35 -22.21 -0.98
C PRO A 37 -0.15 -22.28 -1.32
N HIS A 38 -1.04 -21.87 -0.41
CA HIS A 38 -2.49 -21.88 -0.63
C HIS A 38 -2.95 -20.63 -1.40
N LEU A 39 -4.20 -20.66 -1.90
CA LEU A 39 -4.77 -19.64 -2.79
C LEU A 39 -4.51 -18.20 -2.32
N TYR A 40 -4.79 -17.88 -1.05
CA TYR A 40 -4.57 -16.53 -0.52
C TYR A 40 -3.11 -16.05 -0.60
N GLY A 41 -2.13 -16.95 -0.44
CA GLY A 41 -0.72 -16.60 -0.57
C GLY A 41 -0.28 -16.45 -2.02
N ILE A 42 -0.83 -17.28 -2.91
CA ILE A 42 -0.60 -17.17 -4.37
C ILE A 42 -1.09 -15.82 -4.89
N GLU A 43 -2.30 -15.39 -4.51
CA GLU A 43 -2.84 -14.09 -4.94
C GLU A 43 -2.05 -12.91 -4.35
N ALA A 44 -1.64 -12.98 -3.08
CA ALA A 44 -0.79 -11.96 -2.47
C ALA A 44 0.60 -11.86 -3.13
N ARG A 45 1.21 -13.01 -3.47
CA ARG A 45 2.50 -13.06 -4.18
C ARG A 45 2.43 -12.40 -5.55
N ARG A 46 1.37 -12.68 -6.32
CA ARG A 46 1.16 -12.05 -7.64
C ARG A 46 1.16 -10.53 -7.56
N ALA A 47 0.62 -9.97 -6.48
CA ALA A 47 0.54 -8.52 -6.29
C ALA A 47 1.88 -7.85 -5.94
N VAL A 48 2.91 -8.61 -5.53
CA VAL A 48 4.23 -8.08 -5.14
C VAL A 48 5.31 -8.40 -6.18
N GLU A 49 5.14 -9.46 -6.98
CA GLU A 49 6.13 -9.91 -7.98
C GLU A 49 5.92 -9.34 -9.40
N THR A 50 4.99 -8.39 -9.61
CA THR A 50 4.73 -7.71 -10.90
C THR A 50 5.21 -6.27 -10.90
#